data_AF-A0A7V7RLA7-F1
#
_entry.id   AF-A0A7V7RLA7-F1
#
_cell.length_a   1.000
_cell.length_b   1.000
_cell.length_c   1.000
_cell.angle_alpha   90.00
_cell.angle_beta   90.00
_cell.angle_gamma   90.00
#
_symmetry.space_group_name_H-M   'P 1'
#
loop_
_entity.id
_entity.type
_entity.pdbx_description
1 polymer ?
#
loop_
_entity_poly.entity_id
_entity_poly.type
_entity_poly.pdbx_seq_one_letter_code
_entity_poly.pdbx_strand_id
1 'polypeptide(L)'
;MRQKFSKVILLVLIFSVLPFTTAFAQSSQEEIIKNAKAQLGVPYLYGGTTPRGFDCSGFVWYVFGKAGYDLPRTSSSQYHAGTKVAKKDLQPGDLVFFERTYSKAGITHAGIYIGNNEFISATSSKGIKIDSLSSSYWGPKYYGATRILADEGFSDVSEKDLAFEAIYALSDSEIIQGFEDGTFRPDQAVTRGQAAAIINRVLKKTPKNISAFKDVPKGSRFAKDIAAIKELGIINGFKDGTFRPDAYMTRAEMAVILEGAFKLNEMKIAEANTSSYSDITPAYWAHDAIVTMSSIDSTTIFDTDRYYATHRATRAFFTAAIFNSMNVKK
;
A
#
# COMPACT_ATOMS: atom_id res chain seq x y z
N MET A 1 -69.83 0.14 -6.90
CA MET A 1 -68.63 0.83 -6.38
C MET A 1 -67.44 -0.10 -6.49
N ARG A 2 -66.46 0.22 -7.35
CA ARG A 2 -65.19 -0.53 -7.47
C ARG A 2 -64.22 0.01 -6.42
N GLN A 3 -63.87 -0.78 -5.40
CA GLN A 3 -62.75 -0.45 -4.51
C GLN A 3 -61.48 -1.12 -5.03
N LYS A 4 -60.49 -0.31 -5.38
CA LYS A 4 -59.15 -0.73 -5.78
C LYS A 4 -58.36 -1.07 -4.52
N PHE A 5 -57.99 -2.34 -4.33
CA PHE A 5 -56.95 -2.73 -3.38
C PHE A 5 -55.58 -2.52 -4.04
N SER A 6 -54.87 -1.46 -3.68
CA SER A 6 -53.45 -1.32 -3.98
C SER A 6 -52.65 -2.26 -3.08
N LYS A 7 -52.00 -3.25 -3.67
CA LYS A 7 -50.97 -4.06 -3.02
C LYS A 7 -49.72 -3.19 -2.87
N VAL A 8 -49.35 -2.85 -1.64
CA VAL A 8 -48.02 -2.31 -1.31
C VAL A 8 -47.14 -3.51 -0.96
N ILE A 9 -46.21 -3.85 -1.85
CA ILE A 9 -45.15 -4.83 -1.58
C ILE A 9 -44.06 -4.08 -0.81
N LEU A 10 -43.96 -4.34 0.50
CA LEU A 10 -42.89 -3.84 1.34
C LEU A 10 -41.67 -4.77 1.16
N LEU A 11 -40.72 -4.37 0.32
CA LEU A 11 -39.45 -5.07 0.14
C LEU A 11 -38.54 -4.75 1.34
N VAL A 12 -38.60 -5.56 2.39
CA VAL A 12 -37.67 -5.46 3.52
C VAL A 12 -36.35 -6.12 3.12
N LEU A 13 -35.41 -5.31 2.64
CA LEU A 13 -33.99 -5.68 2.50
C LEU A 13 -33.39 -5.82 3.91
N ILE A 14 -33.40 -7.03 4.45
CA ILE A 14 -32.65 -7.40 5.64
C ILE A 14 -31.17 -7.41 5.25
N PHE A 15 -30.48 -6.28 5.42
CA PHE A 15 -29.02 -6.27 5.50
C PHE A 15 -28.64 -6.86 6.85
N SER A 16 -28.34 -8.15 6.88
CA SER A 16 -27.71 -8.81 8.01
C SER A 16 -26.41 -8.08 8.36
N VAL A 17 -26.41 -7.43 9.52
CA VAL A 17 -25.22 -6.78 10.10
C VAL A 17 -24.27 -7.91 10.52
N LEU A 18 -23.34 -8.28 9.65
CA LEU A 18 -22.21 -9.10 10.06
C LEU A 18 -21.23 -8.18 10.81
N PRO A 19 -20.81 -8.53 12.04
CA PRO A 19 -19.71 -7.84 12.68
C PRO A 19 -18.44 -8.18 11.89
N PHE A 20 -17.92 -7.22 11.13
CA PHE A 20 -16.56 -7.31 10.64
C PHE A 20 -15.62 -7.24 11.84
N THR A 21 -15.22 -8.40 12.35
CA THR A 21 -13.98 -8.53 13.10
C THR A 21 -12.87 -8.15 12.15
N THR A 22 -12.21 -7.01 12.38
CA THR A 22 -10.98 -6.63 11.69
C THR A 22 -9.87 -7.57 12.19
N ALA A 23 -9.82 -8.78 11.65
CA ALA A 23 -8.57 -9.50 11.55
C ALA A 23 -7.71 -8.70 10.58
N PHE A 24 -6.61 -8.13 11.08
CA PHE A 24 -5.57 -7.54 10.25
C PHE A 24 -5.20 -8.58 9.18
N ALA A 25 -5.43 -8.27 7.91
CA ALA A 25 -4.96 -9.12 6.82
C ALA A 25 -3.43 -9.00 6.81
N GLN A 26 -2.74 -10.13 7.00
CA GLN A 26 -1.29 -10.23 6.88
C GLN A 26 -0.91 -9.91 5.41
N SER A 27 0.18 -9.18 5.15
CA SER A 27 0.56 -8.86 3.76
C SER A 27 0.80 -10.13 2.93
N SER A 28 0.53 -10.08 1.62
CA SER A 28 0.64 -11.24 0.73
C SER A 28 2.03 -11.88 0.79
N GLN A 29 3.09 -11.06 0.88
CA GLN A 29 4.47 -11.53 1.06
C GLN A 29 4.70 -12.22 2.40
N GLU A 30 4.25 -11.63 3.50
CA GLU A 30 4.38 -12.25 4.82
C GLU A 30 3.63 -13.58 4.88
N GLU A 31 2.45 -13.65 4.25
CA GLU A 31 1.67 -14.88 4.18
C GLU A 31 2.39 -15.97 3.39
N ILE A 32 2.96 -15.65 2.22
CA ILE A 32 3.77 -16.57 1.41
C ILE A 32 4.95 -17.12 2.23
N ILE A 33 5.70 -16.25 2.90
CA ILE A 33 6.88 -16.66 3.68
C ILE A 33 6.47 -17.54 4.87
N LYS A 34 5.39 -17.17 5.56
CA LYS A 34 4.81 -17.96 6.66
C LYS A 34 4.37 -19.34 6.18
N ASN A 35 3.64 -19.41 5.07
CA ASN A 35 3.17 -20.66 4.46
C ASN A 35 4.34 -21.53 4.01
N ALA A 36 5.39 -20.93 3.44
CA ALA A 36 6.61 -21.62 3.03
C ALA A 36 7.36 -22.22 4.23
N LYS A 37 7.64 -21.41 5.26
CA LYS A 37 8.33 -21.84 6.49
C LYS A 37 7.56 -22.92 7.24
N ALA A 38 6.23 -22.91 7.19
CA ALA A 38 5.40 -23.96 7.78
C ALA A 38 5.59 -25.35 7.14
N GLN A 39 6.23 -25.44 5.95
CA GLN A 39 6.51 -26.72 5.29
C GLN A 39 7.93 -27.24 5.53
N LEU A 40 8.76 -26.57 6.35
CA LEU A 40 10.13 -27.01 6.60
C LEU A 40 10.18 -28.47 7.06
N GLY A 41 11.07 -29.26 6.44
CA GLY A 41 11.25 -30.68 6.72
C GLY A 41 10.28 -31.61 6.00
N VAL A 42 9.24 -31.12 5.32
CA VAL A 42 8.36 -31.98 4.51
C VAL A 42 9.19 -32.70 3.44
N PRO A 43 9.08 -34.04 3.28
CA PRO A 43 9.92 -34.81 2.35
C PRO A 43 9.78 -34.37 0.90
N TYR A 44 10.83 -34.65 0.12
CA TYR A 44 10.73 -34.53 -1.34
C TYR A 44 9.94 -35.70 -1.91
N LEU A 45 9.02 -35.40 -2.83
CA LEU A 45 8.27 -36.38 -3.60
C LEU A 45 8.13 -35.88 -5.04
N TYR A 46 8.68 -36.60 -6.01
CA TYR A 46 8.56 -36.24 -7.42
C TYR A 46 7.08 -36.17 -7.84
N GLY A 47 6.65 -35.06 -8.43
CA GLY A 47 5.25 -34.80 -8.76
C GLY A 47 4.38 -34.34 -7.57
N GLY A 48 4.91 -34.36 -6.35
CA GLY A 48 4.16 -34.07 -5.12
C GLY A 48 3.73 -32.61 -4.98
N THR A 49 2.52 -32.41 -4.46
CA THR A 49 1.85 -31.09 -4.30
C THR A 49 1.19 -30.90 -2.92
N THR A 50 1.49 -31.75 -1.95
CA THR A 50 0.84 -31.72 -0.63
C THR A 50 1.85 -31.87 0.50
N PRO A 51 1.51 -31.56 1.75
CA PRO A 51 2.40 -31.77 2.90
C PRO A 51 2.81 -33.23 3.18
N ARG A 52 2.33 -34.20 2.38
CA ARG A 52 2.86 -35.58 2.38
C ARG A 52 4.17 -35.72 1.60
N GLY A 53 4.47 -34.74 0.76
CA GLY A 53 5.70 -34.63 0.01
C GLY A 53 5.55 -33.70 -1.19
N PHE A 54 6.61 -32.94 -1.48
CA PHE A 54 6.63 -31.95 -2.55
C PHE A 54 7.76 -32.18 -3.55
N ASP A 55 7.53 -31.86 -4.82
CA ASP A 55 8.62 -31.44 -5.70
C ASP A 55 8.80 -29.92 -5.67
N CYS A 56 9.85 -29.40 -6.30
CA CYS A 56 10.19 -27.97 -6.23
C CYS A 56 9.04 -27.07 -6.73
N SER A 57 8.49 -27.39 -7.88
CA SER A 57 7.37 -26.64 -8.47
C SER A 57 6.04 -26.86 -7.73
N GLY A 58 5.83 -28.02 -7.12
CA GLY A 58 4.63 -28.37 -6.35
C GLY A 58 4.63 -27.71 -4.97
N PHE A 59 5.79 -27.54 -4.36
CA PHE A 59 5.98 -26.72 -3.16
C PHE A 59 5.63 -25.26 -3.43
N VAL A 60 6.20 -24.67 -4.49
CA VAL A 60 5.89 -23.29 -4.91
C VAL A 60 4.40 -23.12 -5.19
N TRP A 61 3.83 -24.03 -5.99
CA TRP A 61 2.40 -24.05 -6.31
C TRP A 61 1.51 -24.09 -5.06
N TYR A 62 1.84 -24.96 -4.10
CA TYR A 62 1.08 -25.10 -2.86
C TYR A 62 1.15 -23.84 -1.99
N VAL A 63 2.34 -23.25 -1.82
CA VAL A 63 2.53 -22.05 -0.99
C VAL A 63 1.77 -20.86 -1.57
N PHE A 64 1.89 -20.63 -2.88
CA PHE A 64 1.21 -19.53 -3.56
C PHE A 64 -0.30 -19.75 -3.64
N GLY A 65 -0.76 -20.98 -3.87
CA GLY A 65 -2.19 -21.30 -3.83
C GLY A 65 -2.82 -21.09 -2.45
N LYS A 66 -2.07 -21.29 -1.35
CA LYS A 66 -2.53 -20.96 0.00
C LYS A 66 -2.69 -19.46 0.23
N ALA A 67 -1.89 -18.65 -0.46
CA ALA A 67 -1.98 -17.18 -0.47
C ALA A 67 -2.89 -16.63 -1.59
N GLY A 68 -3.71 -17.48 -2.23
CA GLY A 68 -4.70 -17.05 -3.23
C GLY A 68 -4.19 -16.89 -4.66
N TYR A 69 -2.95 -17.26 -4.96
CA TYR A 69 -2.37 -17.16 -6.31
C TYR A 69 -2.48 -18.48 -7.08
N ASP A 70 -2.97 -18.42 -8.31
CA ASP A 70 -2.95 -19.56 -9.23
C ASP A 70 -1.65 -19.57 -10.04
N LEU A 71 -0.84 -20.62 -9.83
CA LEU A 71 0.42 -20.80 -10.55
C LEU A 71 0.36 -22.02 -11.47
N PRO A 72 1.06 -21.99 -12.61
CA PRO A 72 1.22 -23.18 -13.41
C PRO A 72 2.02 -24.24 -12.64
N ARG A 73 1.78 -25.52 -12.93
CA ARG A 73 2.32 -26.63 -12.15
C ARG A 73 3.83 -26.85 -12.32
N THR A 74 4.44 -26.40 -13.42
CA THR A 74 5.85 -26.71 -13.74
C THR A 74 6.76 -25.52 -13.47
N SER A 75 8.00 -25.79 -13.02
CA SER A 75 9.00 -24.74 -12.75
C SER A 75 9.33 -23.90 -13.98
N SER A 76 9.34 -24.51 -15.18
CA SER A 76 9.55 -23.79 -16.43
C SER A 76 8.41 -22.83 -16.75
N SER A 77 7.16 -23.24 -16.54
CA SER A 77 6.00 -22.35 -16.72
C SER A 77 5.95 -21.27 -15.63
N GLN A 78 6.29 -21.61 -14.37
CA GLN A 78 6.33 -20.66 -13.25
C GLN A 78 7.33 -19.53 -13.49
N TYR A 79 8.48 -19.82 -14.11
CA TYR A 79 9.41 -18.78 -14.52
C TYR A 79 8.76 -17.78 -15.48
N HIS A 80 7.89 -18.21 -16.38
CA HIS A 80 7.23 -17.30 -17.35
C HIS A 80 5.93 -16.69 -16.82
N ALA A 81 5.51 -16.99 -15.60
CA ALA A 81 4.20 -16.60 -15.06
C ALA A 81 4.16 -15.19 -14.43
N GLY A 82 5.29 -14.46 -14.41
CA GLY A 82 5.36 -13.14 -13.80
C GLY A 82 6.52 -12.27 -14.31
N THR A 83 6.81 -11.18 -13.60
CA THR A 83 7.83 -10.19 -13.99
C THR A 83 9.23 -10.68 -13.67
N LYS A 84 10.19 -10.47 -14.59
CA LYS A 84 11.59 -10.85 -14.35
C LYS A 84 12.25 -9.91 -13.35
N VAL A 85 12.95 -10.50 -12.38
CA VAL A 85 13.67 -9.74 -11.34
C VAL A 85 15.16 -9.97 -11.48
N ALA A 86 15.93 -8.89 -11.49
CA ALA A 86 17.38 -8.98 -11.44
C ALA A 86 17.82 -9.43 -10.03
N LYS A 87 18.90 -10.21 -9.94
CA LYS A 87 19.35 -10.81 -8.66
C LYS A 87 19.56 -9.77 -7.53
N LYS A 88 19.98 -8.55 -7.89
CA LYS A 88 20.21 -7.45 -6.94
C LYS A 88 18.91 -6.85 -6.38
N ASP A 89 17.78 -7.06 -7.06
CA ASP A 89 16.47 -6.47 -6.74
C ASP A 89 15.51 -7.51 -6.13
N LEU A 90 16.06 -8.65 -5.69
CA LEU A 90 15.31 -9.73 -5.06
C LEU A 90 14.65 -9.27 -3.75
N GLN A 91 13.36 -9.53 -3.65
CA GLN A 91 12.55 -9.26 -2.46
C GLN A 91 11.93 -10.56 -1.93
N PRO A 92 11.77 -10.71 -0.60
CA PRO A 92 11.12 -11.88 -0.02
C PRO A 92 9.77 -12.18 -0.70
N GLY A 93 9.56 -13.43 -1.11
CA GLY A 93 8.42 -13.86 -1.91
C GLY A 93 8.73 -14.04 -3.40
N ASP A 94 9.83 -13.50 -3.92
CA ASP A 94 10.25 -13.74 -5.32
C ASP A 94 10.55 -15.23 -5.56
N LEU A 95 10.18 -15.75 -6.73
CA LEU A 95 10.59 -17.07 -7.13
C LEU A 95 12.01 -17.03 -7.70
N VAL A 96 12.86 -17.95 -7.24
CA VAL A 96 14.21 -18.15 -7.74
C VAL A 96 14.32 -19.48 -8.47
N PHE A 97 15.03 -19.49 -9.59
CA PHE A 97 15.10 -20.63 -10.50
C PHE A 97 16.55 -21.04 -10.74
N PHE A 98 16.74 -22.34 -10.94
CA PHE A 98 18.07 -22.92 -11.12
C PHE A 98 18.11 -23.93 -12.26
N GLU A 99 19.27 -24.05 -12.88
CA GLU A 99 19.57 -25.03 -13.93
C GLU A 99 20.58 -26.08 -13.45
N ARG A 100 20.70 -27.19 -14.20
CA ARG A 100 21.71 -28.24 -13.95
C ARG A 100 21.67 -28.85 -12.54
N THR A 101 20.49 -28.93 -11.92
CA THR A 101 20.31 -29.68 -10.66
C THR A 101 20.12 -31.19 -10.89
N TYR A 102 19.75 -31.56 -12.12
CA TYR A 102 19.78 -32.92 -12.66
C TYR A 102 19.99 -32.88 -14.17
N SER A 103 20.15 -34.04 -14.81
CA SER A 103 20.48 -34.17 -16.24
C SER A 103 19.30 -33.78 -17.16
N LYS A 104 19.03 -32.48 -17.27
CA LYS A 104 18.06 -31.87 -18.19
C LYS A 104 18.50 -30.44 -18.50
N ALA A 105 18.31 -30.01 -19.76
CA ALA A 105 18.57 -28.63 -20.16
C ALA A 105 17.49 -27.67 -19.62
N GLY A 106 17.88 -26.41 -19.37
CA GLY A 106 16.99 -25.35 -18.93
C GLY A 106 16.70 -25.37 -17.42
N ILE A 107 15.53 -24.83 -17.05
CA ILE A 107 15.10 -24.73 -15.65
C ILE A 107 14.83 -26.13 -15.11
N THR A 108 15.56 -26.48 -14.06
CA THR A 108 15.48 -27.78 -13.38
C THR A 108 14.97 -27.65 -11.95
N HIS A 109 15.04 -26.46 -11.34
CA HIS A 109 14.61 -26.27 -9.96
C HIS A 109 14.00 -24.90 -9.72
N ALA A 110 13.17 -24.80 -8.68
CA ALA A 110 12.53 -23.58 -8.23
C ALA A 110 12.50 -23.50 -6.70
N GLY A 111 12.47 -22.28 -6.17
CA GLY A 111 12.31 -21.99 -4.75
C GLY A 111 11.75 -20.58 -4.53
N ILE A 112 11.55 -20.23 -3.27
CA ILE A 112 11.00 -18.93 -2.85
C ILE A 112 12.10 -18.19 -2.10
N TYR A 113 12.47 -16.99 -2.54
CA TYR A 113 13.41 -16.13 -1.85
C TYR A 113 12.80 -15.62 -0.54
N ILE A 114 13.59 -15.60 0.55
CA ILE A 114 13.10 -15.23 1.88
C ILE A 114 13.91 -14.08 2.53
N GLY A 115 14.71 -13.38 1.74
CA GLY A 115 15.62 -12.32 2.22
C GLY A 115 17.01 -12.85 2.58
N ASN A 116 17.93 -11.95 2.94
CA ASN A 116 19.28 -12.28 3.41
C ASN A 116 20.10 -13.21 2.51
N ASN A 117 19.88 -13.16 1.18
CA ASN A 117 20.50 -14.07 0.22
C ASN A 117 20.12 -15.55 0.43
N GLU A 118 18.99 -15.82 1.08
CA GLU A 118 18.45 -17.14 1.38
C GLU A 118 17.16 -17.42 0.61
N PHE A 119 16.90 -18.70 0.33
CA PHE A 119 15.68 -19.18 -0.31
C PHE A 119 15.25 -20.53 0.26
N ILE A 120 13.96 -20.83 0.19
CA ILE A 120 13.36 -22.09 0.62
C ILE A 120 12.92 -22.91 -0.60
N SER A 121 13.28 -24.20 -0.63
CA SER A 121 12.90 -25.09 -1.73
C SER A 121 12.84 -26.57 -1.32
N ALA A 122 12.23 -27.41 -2.16
CA ALA A 122 12.14 -28.85 -1.96
C ALA A 122 13.41 -29.58 -2.44
N THR A 123 14.28 -29.98 -1.52
CA THR A 123 15.54 -30.69 -1.84
C THR A 123 15.37 -32.20 -1.77
N SER A 124 15.94 -32.95 -2.72
CA SER A 124 15.84 -34.42 -2.76
C SER A 124 16.47 -35.12 -1.55
N SER A 125 17.42 -34.47 -0.86
CA SER A 125 18.15 -35.06 0.27
C SER A 125 17.59 -34.68 1.65
N LYS A 126 16.97 -33.51 1.80
CA LYS A 126 16.54 -32.97 3.11
C LYS A 126 15.10 -32.46 3.12
N GLY A 127 14.33 -32.70 2.07
CA GLY A 127 12.97 -32.17 1.94
C GLY A 127 12.96 -30.64 1.78
N ILE A 128 11.89 -29.99 2.21
CA ILE A 128 11.80 -28.52 2.22
C ILE A 128 12.84 -27.94 3.19
N LYS A 129 13.74 -27.12 2.66
CA LYS A 129 14.89 -26.58 3.39
C LYS A 129 15.22 -25.17 2.92
N ILE A 130 15.82 -24.39 3.82
CA ILE A 130 16.45 -23.09 3.52
C ILE A 130 17.90 -23.30 3.07
N ASP A 131 18.28 -22.63 2.00
CA ASP A 131 19.62 -22.62 1.42
C ASP A 131 20.04 -21.21 1.03
N SER A 132 21.35 -21.00 0.90
CA SER A 132 21.92 -19.73 0.43
C SER A 132 22.11 -19.71 -1.09
N LEU A 133 21.72 -18.59 -1.72
CA LEU A 133 21.95 -18.29 -3.14
C LEU A 133 23.43 -18.10 -3.49
N SER A 134 24.32 -17.97 -2.49
CA SER A 134 25.77 -17.88 -2.67
C SER A 134 26.50 -19.17 -2.29
N SER A 135 25.79 -20.23 -1.91
CA SER A 135 26.43 -21.52 -1.61
C SER A 135 27.15 -22.08 -2.84
N SER A 136 28.20 -22.88 -2.61
CA SER A 136 29.00 -23.52 -3.66
C SER A 136 28.16 -24.39 -4.61
N TYR A 137 27.03 -24.93 -4.12
CA TYR A 137 26.12 -25.71 -4.93
C TYR A 137 25.12 -24.84 -5.73
N TRP A 138 24.45 -23.89 -5.07
CA TRP A 138 23.34 -23.14 -5.67
C TRP A 138 23.78 -21.92 -6.47
N GLY A 139 24.86 -21.25 -6.06
CA GLY A 139 25.38 -20.05 -6.72
C GLY A 139 25.66 -20.26 -8.22
N PRO A 140 26.47 -21.27 -8.60
CA PRO A 140 26.77 -21.57 -10.00
C PRO A 140 25.57 -22.07 -10.82
N LYS A 141 24.45 -22.42 -10.16
CA LYS A 141 23.24 -22.96 -10.80
C LYS A 141 22.13 -21.92 -10.93
N TYR A 142 22.29 -20.73 -10.37
CA TYR A 142 21.27 -19.68 -10.42
C TYR A 142 20.98 -19.30 -11.87
N TYR A 143 19.73 -19.47 -12.29
CA TYR A 143 19.28 -19.18 -13.64
C TYR A 143 18.64 -17.80 -13.74
N GLY A 144 17.79 -17.45 -12.76
CA GLY A 144 17.08 -16.17 -12.74
C GLY A 144 15.98 -16.14 -11.69
N ALA A 145 15.24 -15.04 -11.64
CA ALA A 145 14.12 -14.87 -10.73
C ALA A 145 12.88 -14.32 -11.42
N THR A 146 11.72 -14.56 -10.80
CA THR A 146 10.42 -14.09 -11.27
C THR A 146 9.56 -13.71 -10.08
N ARG A 147 9.02 -12.50 -10.11
CA ARG A 147 8.03 -12.03 -9.15
C ARG A 147 6.65 -12.42 -9.65
N ILE A 148 5.96 -13.25 -8.88
CA ILE A 148 4.60 -13.73 -9.16
C ILE A 148 3.56 -12.81 -8.61
N LEU A 149 3.89 -12.12 -7.53
CA LEU A 149 3.21 -10.89 -7.18
C LEU A 149 3.24 -10.09 -8.50
N ALA A 150 2.09 -9.89 -9.14
CA ALA A 150 1.94 -8.66 -9.89
C ALA A 150 2.46 -7.61 -8.92
N ASP A 151 3.46 -6.83 -9.30
CA ASP A 151 4.00 -5.78 -8.44
C ASP A 151 2.85 -5.27 -7.58
N GLU A 152 2.97 -5.37 -6.25
CA GLU A 152 2.05 -4.65 -5.37
C GLU A 152 2.38 -3.18 -5.55
N GLY A 153 2.04 -2.70 -6.73
CA GLY A 153 2.72 -1.66 -7.42
C GLY A 153 1.82 -1.25 -8.54
N PHE A 154 1.44 0.00 -8.46
CA PHE A 154 0.32 0.48 -9.19
C PHE A 154 0.70 0.56 -10.67
N SER A 155 -0.13 -0.03 -11.54
CA SER A 155 0.10 -0.08 -12.99
C SER A 155 0.28 1.30 -13.65
N ASP A 156 -0.09 2.36 -12.94
CA ASP A 156 -0.03 3.76 -13.31
C ASP A 156 0.92 4.59 -12.42
N VAL A 157 1.87 3.96 -11.73
CA VAL A 157 2.91 4.63 -10.95
C VAL A 157 4.29 4.14 -11.41
N SER A 158 5.09 5.05 -11.95
CA SER A 158 6.43 4.80 -12.47
C SER A 158 7.47 4.97 -11.36
N GLU A 159 8.54 4.17 -11.36
CA GLU A 159 9.71 4.35 -10.46
C GLU A 159 10.37 5.73 -10.57
N LYS A 160 10.09 6.47 -11.66
CA LYS A 160 10.58 7.84 -11.88
C LYS A 160 9.65 8.91 -11.31
N ASP A 161 8.46 8.55 -10.84
CA ASP A 161 7.53 9.50 -10.26
C ASP A 161 8.09 10.02 -8.94
N LEU A 162 8.05 11.33 -8.73
CA LEU A 162 8.58 11.96 -7.52
C LEU A 162 7.90 11.43 -6.24
N ALA A 163 6.64 11.01 -6.35
CA ALA A 163 5.89 10.42 -5.25
C ALA A 163 6.06 8.89 -5.11
N PHE A 164 6.88 8.23 -5.95
CA PHE A 164 7.00 6.76 -5.97
C PHE A 164 7.27 6.19 -4.58
N GLU A 165 8.35 6.62 -3.92
CA GLU A 165 8.70 6.11 -2.59
C GLU A 165 7.57 6.34 -1.57
N ALA A 166 6.98 7.55 -1.57
CA ALA A 166 5.89 7.90 -0.66
C ALA A 166 4.63 7.03 -0.89
N ILE A 167 4.30 6.77 -2.16
CA ILE A 167 3.13 5.98 -2.54
C ILE A 167 3.24 4.56 -2.01
N TYR A 168 4.39 3.91 -2.21
CA TYR A 168 4.60 2.54 -1.76
C TYR A 168 4.75 2.47 -0.24
N ALA A 169 5.52 3.37 0.38
CA ALA A 169 5.70 3.38 1.84
C ALA A 169 4.37 3.55 2.61
N LEU A 170 3.48 4.43 2.12
CA LEU A 170 2.16 4.60 2.72
C LEU A 170 1.18 3.49 2.35
N SER A 171 1.39 2.77 1.24
CA SER A 171 0.60 1.59 0.86
C SER A 171 0.96 0.38 1.70
N ASP A 172 2.25 0.13 1.92
CA ASP A 172 2.77 -0.92 2.80
C ASP A 172 2.32 -0.73 4.25
N SER A 173 2.15 0.54 4.66
CA SER A 173 1.62 0.90 5.99
C SER A 173 0.08 0.92 6.06
N GLU A 174 -0.60 0.54 4.98
CA GLU A 174 -2.06 0.57 4.79
C GLU A 174 -2.70 1.96 4.95
N ILE A 175 -1.91 3.05 4.98
CA ILE A 175 -2.39 4.42 5.20
C ILE A 175 -3.20 4.90 3.98
N ILE A 176 -2.70 4.61 2.78
CA ILE A 176 -3.33 4.86 1.49
C ILE A 176 -3.35 3.56 0.71
N GLN A 177 -4.42 3.29 -0.02
CA GLN A 177 -4.50 2.13 -0.91
C GLN A 177 -4.85 2.58 -2.32
N GLY A 178 -4.47 1.78 -3.31
CA GLY A 178 -4.96 1.92 -4.68
C GLY A 178 -6.38 1.36 -4.85
N PHE A 179 -6.72 1.10 -6.09
CA PHE A 179 -8.03 0.61 -6.51
C PHE A 179 -7.96 -0.88 -6.85
N GLU A 180 -9.12 -1.54 -6.85
CA GLU A 180 -9.24 -2.99 -7.16
C GLU A 180 -8.72 -3.36 -8.55
N ASP A 181 -8.61 -2.38 -9.46
CA ASP A 181 -8.06 -2.55 -10.81
C ASP A 181 -6.52 -2.48 -10.86
N GLY A 182 -5.83 -2.37 -9.72
CA GLY A 182 -4.38 -2.29 -9.64
C GLY A 182 -3.81 -0.92 -9.98
N THR A 183 -4.61 0.14 -9.96
CA THR A 183 -4.16 1.54 -10.15
C THR A 183 -4.06 2.30 -8.83
N PHE A 184 -3.19 3.31 -8.77
CA PHE A 184 -3.12 4.30 -7.70
C PHE A 184 -3.92 5.55 -8.03
N ARG A 185 -3.93 5.93 -9.31
CA ARG A 185 -4.47 7.17 -9.87
C ARG A 185 -3.77 8.41 -9.30
N PRO A 186 -2.45 8.57 -9.54
CA PRO A 186 -1.63 9.61 -8.90
C PRO A 186 -2.16 11.04 -9.16
N ASP A 187 -2.71 11.29 -10.34
CA ASP A 187 -3.23 12.60 -10.74
C ASP A 187 -4.66 12.87 -10.28
N GLN A 188 -5.37 11.87 -9.76
CA GLN A 188 -6.74 12.05 -9.31
C GLN A 188 -6.78 12.95 -8.08
N ALA A 189 -7.66 13.96 -8.08
CA ALA A 189 -7.84 14.86 -6.95
C ALA A 189 -8.44 14.15 -5.72
N VAL A 190 -7.96 14.54 -4.54
CA VAL A 190 -8.43 14.01 -3.24
C VAL A 190 -9.59 14.85 -2.71
N THR A 191 -10.67 14.19 -2.31
CA THR A 191 -11.79 14.85 -1.60
C THR A 191 -11.44 15.13 -0.15
N ARG A 192 -12.05 16.15 0.46
CA ARG A 192 -11.83 16.50 1.86
C ARG A 192 -12.15 15.36 2.83
N GLY A 193 -13.19 14.56 2.53
CA GLY A 193 -13.53 13.36 3.28
C GLY A 193 -12.48 12.26 3.18
N GLN A 194 -11.95 12.01 1.98
CA GLN A 194 -10.82 11.08 1.80
C GLN A 194 -9.57 11.54 2.55
N ALA A 195 -9.24 12.84 2.46
CA ALA A 195 -8.09 13.41 3.19
C ALA A 195 -8.24 13.20 4.70
N ALA A 196 -9.42 13.47 5.26
CA ALA A 196 -9.70 13.25 6.68
C ALA A 196 -9.51 11.79 7.10
N ALA A 197 -10.01 10.85 6.30
CA ALA A 197 -9.85 9.41 6.56
C ALA A 197 -8.39 8.96 6.53
N ILE A 198 -7.62 9.43 5.54
CA ILE A 198 -6.20 9.08 5.42
C ILE A 198 -5.41 9.66 6.62
N ILE A 199 -5.62 10.93 6.96
CA ILE A 199 -4.97 11.57 8.11
C ILE A 199 -5.32 10.82 9.41
N ASN A 200 -6.59 10.49 9.63
CA ASN A 200 -6.97 9.75 10.84
C ASN A 200 -6.42 8.32 10.85
N ARG A 201 -6.15 7.70 9.69
CA ARG A 201 -5.47 6.40 9.64
C ARG A 201 -4.02 6.47 10.15
N VAL A 202 -3.36 7.61 9.95
CA VAL A 202 -2.06 7.91 10.57
C VAL A 202 -2.21 8.16 12.06
N LEU A 203 -3.15 9.01 12.46
CA LEU A 203 -3.31 9.45 13.86
C LEU A 203 -3.97 8.42 14.78
N LYS A 204 -4.71 7.46 14.20
CA LYS A 204 -5.45 6.37 14.86
C LYS A 204 -6.33 6.86 16.01
N LYS A 205 -7.10 7.93 15.80
CA LYS A 205 -7.98 8.51 16.83
C LYS A 205 -9.43 8.08 16.66
N THR A 206 -10.12 7.96 17.79
CA THR A 206 -11.55 7.67 17.88
C THR A 206 -12.25 8.88 18.47
N PRO A 207 -13.28 9.44 17.82
CA PRO A 207 -13.99 10.61 18.33
C PRO A 207 -14.90 10.23 19.49
N LYS A 208 -15.12 11.16 20.43
CA LYS A 208 -16.15 11.05 21.47
C LYS A 208 -17.54 11.33 20.89
N ASN A 209 -17.64 12.26 19.94
CA ASN A 209 -18.87 12.64 19.28
C ASN A 209 -18.74 12.58 17.76
N ILE A 210 -19.49 11.66 17.12
CA ILE A 210 -19.47 11.45 15.66
C ILE A 210 -20.14 12.61 14.90
N SER A 211 -21.05 13.37 15.52
CA SER A 211 -21.74 14.49 14.87
C SER A 211 -20.90 15.77 14.94
N ALA A 212 -19.97 15.91 14.00
CA ALA A 212 -19.07 17.07 13.95
C ALA A 212 -19.57 18.24 13.08
N PHE A 213 -20.29 17.96 11.98
CA PHE A 213 -20.70 18.98 11.00
C PHE A 213 -22.11 18.73 10.48
N LYS A 214 -22.79 19.81 10.02
CA LYS A 214 -24.19 19.75 9.56
C LYS A 214 -24.38 18.85 8.34
N ASP A 215 -23.41 18.83 7.44
CA ASP A 215 -23.41 18.11 6.16
C ASP A 215 -22.66 16.77 6.23
N VAL A 216 -22.33 16.30 7.44
CA VAL A 216 -21.72 14.98 7.67
C VAL A 216 -22.65 14.16 8.56
N PRO A 217 -23.61 13.42 7.98
CA PRO A 217 -24.48 12.54 8.74
C PRO A 217 -23.69 11.45 9.48
N LYS A 218 -24.20 10.98 10.62
CA LYS A 218 -23.55 9.93 11.44
C LYS A 218 -23.24 8.65 10.65
N GLY A 219 -24.05 8.32 9.65
CA GLY A 219 -23.87 7.16 8.76
C GLY A 219 -22.93 7.40 7.58
N SER A 220 -22.39 8.62 7.41
CA SER A 220 -21.41 8.88 6.35
C SER A 220 -20.14 8.06 6.59
N ARG A 221 -19.57 7.52 5.51
CA ARG A 221 -18.34 6.71 5.54
C ARG A 221 -17.15 7.43 6.19
N PHE A 222 -17.14 8.77 6.19
CA PHE A 222 -16.06 9.57 6.76
C PHE A 222 -16.41 10.18 8.13
N ALA A 223 -17.61 9.92 8.67
CA ALA A 223 -18.11 10.64 9.85
C ALA A 223 -17.19 10.49 11.07
N LYS A 224 -16.70 9.27 11.33
CA LYS A 224 -15.79 8.99 12.45
C LYS A 224 -14.46 9.70 12.29
N ASP A 225 -13.87 9.63 11.10
CA ASP A 225 -12.55 10.22 10.84
C ASP A 225 -12.60 11.74 10.90
N ILE A 226 -13.59 12.34 10.24
CA ILE A 226 -13.83 13.79 10.27
C ILE A 226 -14.03 14.27 11.70
N ALA A 227 -14.85 13.56 12.48
CA ALA A 227 -15.06 13.91 13.88
C ALA A 227 -13.78 13.79 14.71
N ALA A 228 -12.97 12.75 14.48
CA ALA A 228 -11.73 12.54 15.22
C ALA A 228 -10.76 13.70 15.01
N ILE A 229 -10.51 14.09 13.76
CA ILE A 229 -9.57 15.18 13.47
C ILE A 229 -10.14 16.56 13.80
N LYS A 230 -11.48 16.71 13.85
CA LYS A 230 -12.12 17.92 14.39
C LYS A 230 -11.91 18.05 15.90
N GLU A 231 -12.06 16.97 16.66
CA GLU A 231 -11.83 16.98 18.12
C GLU A 231 -10.38 17.28 18.50
N LEU A 232 -9.43 16.94 17.61
CA LEU A 232 -8.01 17.30 17.76
C LEU A 232 -7.72 18.77 17.39
N GLY A 233 -8.69 19.52 16.87
CA GLY A 233 -8.52 20.89 16.43
C GLY A 233 -7.83 21.07 15.08
N ILE A 234 -7.59 19.98 14.33
CA ILE A 234 -6.88 20.00 13.04
C ILE A 234 -7.75 20.67 11.96
N ILE A 235 -9.05 20.39 11.97
CA ILE A 235 -10.00 20.97 11.01
C ILE A 235 -11.07 21.78 11.74
N ASN A 236 -11.54 22.85 11.11
CA ASN A 236 -12.62 23.66 11.67
C ASN A 236 -13.92 23.68 10.87
N GLY A 237 -13.88 23.24 9.61
CA GLY A 237 -14.99 23.40 8.66
C GLY A 237 -15.12 24.84 8.17
N PHE A 238 -16.20 25.11 7.45
CA PHE A 238 -16.51 26.42 6.90
C PHE A 238 -17.41 27.22 7.87
N LYS A 239 -17.47 28.55 7.67
CA LYS A 239 -18.25 29.46 8.53
C LYS A 239 -19.75 29.13 8.58
N ASP A 240 -20.28 28.45 7.59
CA ASP A 240 -21.68 27.98 7.52
C ASP A 240 -21.95 26.73 8.41
N GLY A 241 -20.90 26.16 9.00
CA GLY A 241 -20.95 24.94 9.81
C GLY A 241 -20.88 23.65 9.00
N THR A 242 -20.47 23.72 7.73
CA THR A 242 -20.27 22.57 6.84
C THR A 242 -18.81 22.12 6.80
N PHE A 243 -18.57 20.88 6.38
CA PHE A 243 -17.24 20.33 6.11
C PHE A 243 -16.98 20.10 4.62
N ARG A 244 -18.03 19.83 3.84
CA ARG A 244 -18.05 19.55 2.40
C ARG A 244 -17.19 18.31 2.05
N PRO A 245 -17.56 17.12 2.55
CA PRO A 245 -16.72 15.92 2.45
C PRO A 245 -16.44 15.47 1.00
N ASP A 246 -17.38 15.69 0.08
CA ASP A 246 -17.23 15.30 -1.32
C ASP A 246 -16.55 16.37 -2.19
N ALA A 247 -16.29 17.56 -1.63
CA ALA A 247 -15.56 18.60 -2.34
C ALA A 247 -14.06 18.25 -2.40
N TYR A 248 -13.43 18.56 -3.54
CA TYR A 248 -11.98 18.41 -3.70
C TYR A 248 -11.23 19.43 -2.86
N MET A 249 -10.15 18.98 -2.22
CA MET A 249 -9.30 19.81 -1.38
C MET A 249 -8.25 20.54 -2.24
N THR A 250 -7.94 21.80 -1.90
CA THR A 250 -6.84 22.53 -2.55
C THR A 250 -5.48 22.21 -1.92
N ARG A 251 -4.39 22.52 -2.65
CA ARG A 251 -3.01 22.37 -2.15
C ARG A 251 -2.76 23.23 -0.91
N ALA A 252 -3.30 24.45 -0.85
CA ALA A 252 -3.20 25.30 0.34
C ALA A 252 -3.97 24.75 1.55
N GLU A 253 -5.20 24.23 1.34
CA GLU A 253 -5.95 23.57 2.40
C GLU A 253 -5.21 22.33 2.93
N MET A 254 -4.62 21.54 2.05
CA MET A 254 -3.78 20.41 2.42
C MET A 254 -2.64 20.82 3.34
N ALA A 255 -1.86 21.84 2.95
CA ALA A 255 -0.70 22.28 3.71
C ALA A 255 -1.07 22.65 5.15
N VAL A 256 -2.11 23.46 5.33
CA VAL A 256 -2.57 23.90 6.67
C VAL A 256 -3.09 22.73 7.50
N ILE A 257 -3.82 21.80 6.89
CA ILE A 257 -4.32 20.62 7.59
C ILE A 257 -3.18 19.71 8.04
N LEU A 258 -2.18 19.47 7.19
CA LEU A 258 -1.05 18.58 7.52
C LEU A 258 -0.11 19.24 8.54
N GLU A 259 0.17 20.54 8.41
CA GLU A 259 0.93 21.28 9.42
C GLU A 259 0.30 21.13 10.81
N GLY A 260 -1.01 21.36 10.93
CA GLY A 260 -1.74 21.18 12.18
C GLY A 260 -1.80 19.74 12.67
N ALA A 261 -1.98 18.77 11.75
CA ALA A 261 -2.07 17.35 12.11
C ALA A 261 -0.77 16.79 12.70
N PHE A 262 0.37 17.23 12.17
CA PHE A 262 1.69 16.76 12.58
C PHE A 262 2.43 17.73 13.51
N LYS A 263 1.80 18.86 13.87
CA LYS A 263 2.35 19.92 14.73
C LYS A 263 3.69 20.45 14.23
N LEU A 264 3.80 20.65 12.93
CA LEU A 264 5.07 20.99 12.28
C LEU A 264 5.52 22.41 12.62
N ASN A 265 4.57 23.30 12.92
CA ASN A 265 4.83 24.67 13.39
C ASN A 265 5.49 24.75 14.78
N GLU A 266 5.41 23.69 15.58
CA GLU A 266 6.09 23.60 16.88
C GLU A 266 7.55 23.12 16.73
N MET A 267 7.94 22.64 15.54
CA MET A 267 9.27 22.12 15.29
C MET A 267 10.24 23.26 14.98
N LYS A 268 11.44 23.23 15.57
CA LYS A 268 12.55 24.07 15.14
C LYS A 268 13.08 23.52 13.81
N ILE A 269 12.37 23.81 12.74
CA ILE A 269 12.87 23.53 11.40
C ILE A 269 14.06 24.47 11.21
N ALA A 270 15.27 23.92 11.20
CA ALA A 270 16.50 24.66 10.94
C ALA A 270 16.29 25.51 9.69
N GLU A 271 16.85 26.72 9.64
CA GLU A 271 16.77 27.66 8.51
C GLU A 271 17.32 27.00 7.23
N ALA A 272 16.50 26.15 6.60
CA ALA A 272 16.77 25.46 5.36
C ALA A 272 16.09 26.30 4.28
N ASN A 273 16.90 26.71 3.29
CA ASN A 273 16.50 27.38 2.04
C ASN A 273 14.99 27.56 1.92
N THR A 274 14.49 28.70 2.40
CA THR A 274 13.06 29.03 2.29
C THR A 274 12.72 29.09 0.80
N SER A 275 12.08 28.04 0.30
CA SER A 275 11.58 27.99 -1.06
C SER A 275 10.57 29.14 -1.22
N SER A 276 10.98 30.20 -1.91
CA SER A 276 10.10 31.32 -2.21
C SER A 276 9.39 31.01 -3.53
N TYR A 277 8.16 30.51 -3.43
CA TYR A 277 7.33 30.31 -4.61
C TYR A 277 6.95 31.66 -5.23
N SER A 278 7.09 31.80 -6.55
CA SER A 278 6.81 33.04 -7.28
C SER A 278 5.34 33.45 -7.25
N ASP A 279 4.44 32.52 -6.92
CA ASP A 279 2.99 32.73 -6.84
C ASP A 279 2.42 32.76 -5.41
N ILE A 280 3.26 32.73 -4.37
CA ILE A 280 2.84 32.80 -2.96
C ILE A 280 3.48 34.00 -2.29
N THR A 281 2.64 34.92 -1.78
CA THR A 281 3.12 36.09 -1.03
C THR A 281 3.14 35.81 0.48
N PRO A 282 3.96 36.54 1.27
CA PRO A 282 3.93 36.44 2.73
C PRO A 282 2.57 36.74 3.38
N ALA A 283 1.69 37.47 2.67
CA ALA A 283 0.34 37.76 3.13
C ALA A 283 -0.68 36.65 2.78
N TYR A 284 -0.27 35.61 2.05
CA TYR A 284 -1.15 34.50 1.71
C TYR A 284 -1.50 33.71 2.98
N TRP A 285 -2.78 33.43 3.20
CA TRP A 285 -3.29 32.84 4.45
C TRP A 285 -2.67 31.49 4.83
N ALA A 286 -2.16 30.74 3.85
CA ALA A 286 -1.50 29.45 4.03
C ALA A 286 0.03 29.52 3.81
N HIS A 287 0.61 30.73 3.73
CA HIS A 287 2.03 30.94 3.42
C HIS A 287 2.94 30.06 4.28
N ASP A 288 2.82 30.16 5.61
CA ASP A 288 3.71 29.46 6.53
C ASP A 288 3.61 27.94 6.38
N ALA A 289 2.39 27.41 6.30
CA ALA A 289 2.16 25.99 6.08
C ALA A 289 2.73 25.51 4.74
N ILE A 290 2.63 26.32 3.68
CA ILE A 290 3.20 26.01 2.36
C ILE A 290 4.73 25.95 2.42
N VAL A 291 5.34 26.95 3.06
CA VAL A 291 6.80 26.99 3.28
C VAL A 291 7.25 25.79 4.10
N THR A 292 6.50 25.44 5.15
CA THR A 292 6.74 24.25 5.97
C THR A 292 6.71 22.97 5.14
N MET A 293 5.71 22.77 4.26
CA MET A 293 5.65 21.58 3.39
C MET A 293 6.88 21.47 2.48
N SER A 294 7.37 22.60 1.96
CA SER A 294 8.56 22.63 1.11
C SER A 294 9.84 22.35 1.89
N SER A 295 9.98 22.90 3.10
CA SER A 295 11.20 22.76 3.90
C SER A 295 11.43 21.34 4.42
N ILE A 296 10.37 20.54 4.53
CA ILE A 296 10.44 19.13 4.95
C ILE A 296 10.44 18.15 3.77
N ASP A 297 10.44 18.63 2.54
CA ASP A 297 10.27 17.77 1.37
C ASP A 297 11.50 16.88 1.11
N SER A 298 11.33 15.56 1.23
CA SER A 298 12.34 14.58 0.85
C SER A 298 12.10 13.97 -0.54
N THR A 299 10.93 14.21 -1.14
CA THR A 299 10.51 13.63 -2.43
C THR A 299 10.84 14.52 -3.62
N THR A 300 11.22 15.78 -3.38
CA THR A 300 11.43 16.85 -4.38
C THR A 300 10.16 17.26 -5.15
N ILE A 301 8.98 16.75 -4.79
CA ILE A 301 7.71 17.11 -5.44
C ILE A 301 7.29 18.57 -5.18
N PHE A 302 7.85 19.19 -4.15
CA PHE A 302 7.63 20.60 -3.80
C PHE A 302 8.71 21.52 -4.40
N ASP A 303 9.78 20.97 -5.00
CA ASP A 303 10.89 21.72 -5.60
C ASP A 303 10.49 22.29 -6.97
N THR A 304 9.77 23.41 -6.93
CA THR A 304 9.20 24.08 -8.10
C THR A 304 9.21 25.59 -7.91
N ASP A 305 9.21 26.35 -8.99
CA ASP A 305 9.09 27.82 -8.93
C ASP A 305 7.71 28.28 -8.41
N ARG A 306 6.65 27.50 -8.68
CA ARG A 306 5.25 27.84 -8.36
C ARG A 306 4.58 26.76 -7.55
N TYR A 307 3.88 27.15 -6.49
CA TYR A 307 3.17 26.22 -5.62
C TYR A 307 1.77 25.86 -6.13
N TYR A 308 1.10 26.73 -6.88
CA TYR A 308 -0.27 26.52 -7.35
C TYR A 308 -1.31 26.30 -6.22
N ALA A 309 -1.30 27.16 -5.20
CA ALA A 309 -2.09 27.02 -3.97
C ALA A 309 -3.59 26.71 -4.16
N THR A 310 -4.22 27.23 -5.22
CA THR A 310 -5.65 27.03 -5.52
C THR A 310 -5.96 25.76 -6.31
N HIS A 311 -4.95 25.07 -6.83
CA HIS A 311 -5.14 23.82 -7.55
C HIS A 311 -5.54 22.69 -6.59
N ARG A 312 -6.23 21.68 -7.13
CA ARG A 312 -6.62 20.51 -6.36
C ARG A 312 -5.39 19.71 -5.97
N ALA A 313 -5.35 19.23 -4.73
CA ALA A 313 -4.32 18.29 -4.30
C ALA A 313 -4.59 16.92 -4.95
N THR A 314 -3.65 16.46 -5.77
CA THR A 314 -3.71 15.10 -6.37
C THR A 314 -3.34 14.05 -5.33
N ARG A 315 -3.66 12.79 -5.59
CA ARG A 315 -3.32 11.67 -4.71
C ARG A 315 -1.82 11.55 -4.51
N ALA A 316 -1.02 11.68 -5.57
CA ALA A 316 0.45 11.67 -5.46
C ALA A 316 0.97 12.81 -4.58
N PHE A 317 0.50 14.04 -4.84
CA PHE A 317 0.94 15.22 -4.09
C PHE A 317 0.56 15.14 -2.60
N PHE A 318 -0.66 14.69 -2.31
CA PHE A 318 -1.15 14.49 -0.94
C PHE A 318 -0.37 13.39 -0.20
N THR A 319 -0.05 12.31 -0.91
CA THR A 319 0.72 11.17 -0.37
C THR A 319 2.13 11.60 0.01
N ALA A 320 2.83 12.28 -0.89
CA ALA A 320 4.17 12.81 -0.62
C ALA A 320 4.16 13.77 0.58
N ALA A 321 3.16 14.66 0.68
CA ALA A 321 3.03 15.58 1.81
C ALA A 321 2.88 14.84 3.16
N ILE A 322 2.08 13.77 3.22
CA ILE A 322 1.94 12.94 4.42
C ILE A 322 3.25 12.23 4.75
N PHE A 323 3.86 11.60 3.75
CA PHE A 323 5.12 10.87 3.92
C PHE A 323 6.21 11.77 4.48
N ASN A 324 6.40 12.96 3.90
CA ASN A 324 7.34 13.96 4.39
C ASN A 324 7.03 14.36 5.83
N SER A 325 5.75 14.65 6.12
CA SER A 325 5.29 15.05 7.47
C SER A 325 5.54 13.98 8.53
N MET A 326 5.45 12.69 8.16
CA MET A 326 5.71 11.58 9.07
C MET A 326 7.20 11.36 9.35
N ASN A 327 8.07 11.73 8.41
CA ASN A 327 9.51 11.43 8.45
C ASN A 327 10.38 12.61 8.90
N VAL A 328 9.76 13.72 9.33
CA VAL A 328 10.50 14.84 9.91
C VAL A 328 11.24 14.38 11.17
N LYS A 329 12.58 14.55 11.19
CA LYS A 329 13.41 14.28 12.36
C LYS A 329 13.10 15.31 13.44
N LYS A 330 12.63 14.83 14.60
CA LYS A 330 12.33 15.66 15.78
C LYS A 330 13.60 16.01 16.56
#